data_AF-A0A1F7U7I6-F1
#
_entry.id   AF-A0A1F7U7I6-F1
#
_cell.length_a   1.000
_cell.length_b   1.000
_cell.length_c   1.000
_cell.angle_alpha   90.00
_cell.angle_beta   90.00
_cell.angle_gamma   90.00
#
_symmetry.space_group_name_H-M   'P 1'
#
loop_
_entity.id
_entity.type
_entity.pdbx_description
1 polymer ?
#
loop_
_entity_poly.entity_id
_entity_poly.type
_entity_poly.pdbx_seq_one_letter_code
_entity_poly.pdbx_strand_id
1 'polypeptide(L)'
;MTVTLHTLKTTPGSMRRKKRIGRGNASGHGTYSTRGQKGQRARSGGRRGLKRLGMKRIIASLPKIGGFVSKRKKPAEVSVRELKRFGSGAIVTIDSLKEKELIHPRSRAAKLIGAGEVPPKLTVKGLMLTAGARAAIEKAGGKVV
;
A
#
# COMPACT_ATOMS: atom_id res chain seq x y z
N MET A 1 3.03 -16.12 -37.77
CA MET A 1 2.73 -14.73 -38.21
C MET A 1 3.67 -13.79 -37.47
N THR A 2 4.53 -13.10 -38.20
CA THR A 2 5.60 -12.26 -37.63
C THR A 2 5.03 -10.92 -37.17
N VAL A 3 5.40 -10.49 -35.97
CA VAL A 3 4.99 -9.19 -35.42
C VAL A 3 5.81 -8.09 -36.10
N THR A 4 5.14 -7.31 -36.93
CA THR A 4 5.69 -6.13 -37.62
C THR A 4 4.87 -4.88 -37.26
N LEU A 5 5.42 -3.67 -37.45
CA LEU A 5 4.81 -2.42 -36.97
C LEU A 5 3.34 -2.23 -37.39
N HIS A 6 2.96 -2.65 -38.60
CA HIS A 6 1.60 -2.52 -39.13
C HIS A 6 0.61 -3.58 -38.59
N THR A 7 1.12 -4.64 -37.96
CA THR A 7 0.32 -5.74 -37.35
C THR A 7 0.08 -5.56 -35.85
N LEU A 8 0.75 -4.59 -35.20
CA LEU A 8 0.57 -4.29 -33.79
C LEU A 8 -0.85 -3.77 -33.54
N LYS A 9 -1.61 -4.47 -32.70
CA LYS A 9 -2.94 -4.07 -32.27
C LYS A 9 -3.01 -4.13 -30.75
N THR A 10 -3.71 -3.17 -30.15
CA THR A 10 -4.01 -3.20 -28.73
C THR A 10 -4.98 -4.33 -28.41
N THR A 11 -4.86 -4.94 -27.23
CA THR A 11 -5.83 -5.92 -26.75
C THR A 11 -7.26 -5.36 -26.81
N PRO A 12 -8.24 -6.13 -27.30
CA PRO A 12 -9.64 -5.69 -27.35
C PRO A 12 -10.10 -5.14 -26.00
N GLY A 13 -10.66 -3.92 -26.00
CA GLY A 13 -11.16 -3.26 -24.79
C GLY A 13 -10.12 -2.51 -23.95
N SER A 14 -8.82 -2.62 -24.24
CA SER A 14 -7.75 -1.88 -23.55
C SER A 14 -7.88 -0.36 -23.75
N MET A 15 -8.26 0.07 -24.95
CA MET A 15 -8.46 1.48 -25.27
C MET A 15 -9.92 1.77 -25.62
N ARG A 16 -10.53 2.76 -24.96
CA ARG A 16 -11.88 3.27 -25.28
C ARG A 16 -11.78 4.69 -25.83
N ARG A 17 -12.59 5.01 -26.85
CA ARG A 17 -12.64 6.36 -27.42
C ARG A 17 -13.14 7.36 -26.37
N LYS A 18 -12.48 8.52 -26.27
CA LYS A 18 -12.92 9.60 -25.38
C LYS A 18 -14.25 10.18 -25.89
N LYS A 19 -15.17 10.42 -24.96
CA LYS A 19 -16.44 11.10 -25.21
C LYS A 19 -16.19 12.56 -25.62
N ARG A 20 -16.64 12.96 -26.81
CA ARG A 20 -16.65 14.35 -27.27
C ARG A 20 -18.03 14.95 -27.03
N ILE A 21 -18.10 16.02 -26.24
CA ILE A 21 -19.36 16.62 -25.76
C ILE A 21 -19.73 17.80 -26.66
N GLY A 22 -21.03 18.02 -26.92
CA GLY A 22 -21.50 19.17 -27.71
C GLY A 22 -21.18 19.05 -29.20
N ARG A 23 -21.38 17.87 -29.79
CA ARG A 23 -21.17 17.59 -31.22
C ARG A 23 -22.47 17.11 -31.89
N GLY A 24 -23.55 17.84 -31.64
CA GLY A 24 -24.89 17.52 -32.14
C GLY A 24 -25.62 16.46 -31.31
N ASN A 25 -26.92 16.31 -31.57
CA ASN A 25 -27.78 15.39 -30.80
C ASN A 25 -27.53 13.92 -31.16
N ALA A 26 -27.20 13.64 -32.42
CA ALA A 26 -26.83 12.30 -32.88
C ALA A 26 -25.59 11.73 -32.16
N SER A 27 -24.75 12.59 -31.57
CA SER A 27 -23.60 12.14 -30.76
C SER A 27 -24.00 11.62 -29.36
N GLY A 28 -25.30 11.64 -29.00
CA GLY A 28 -25.81 11.27 -27.67
C GLY A 28 -25.46 12.26 -26.55
N HIS A 29 -24.73 13.33 -26.84
CA HIS A 29 -24.18 14.29 -25.88
C HIS A 29 -24.36 15.74 -26.34
N GLY A 30 -25.42 15.99 -27.10
CA GLY A 30 -25.77 17.24 -27.76
C GLY A 30 -26.34 18.31 -26.84
N THR A 31 -27.55 18.79 -27.07
CA THR A 31 -28.18 20.03 -26.53
C THR A 31 -27.74 20.45 -25.12
N TYR A 32 -27.77 19.54 -24.14
CA TYR A 32 -27.42 19.88 -22.74
C TYR A 32 -26.01 19.46 -22.33
N SER A 33 -25.20 18.95 -23.25
CA SER A 33 -23.81 18.54 -23.04
C SER A 33 -23.63 17.65 -21.81
N THR A 34 -24.63 16.80 -21.53
CA THR A 34 -24.73 15.93 -20.34
C THR A 34 -24.77 16.64 -18.98
N ARG A 35 -25.07 17.94 -18.96
CA ARG A 35 -25.19 18.77 -17.75
C ARG A 35 -26.65 19.00 -17.32
N GLY A 36 -27.61 18.71 -18.19
CA GLY A 36 -29.04 18.95 -17.94
C GLY A 36 -29.44 20.42 -18.12
N GLN A 37 -30.58 20.78 -17.54
CA GLN A 37 -31.14 22.14 -17.58
C GLN A 37 -30.33 23.13 -16.74
N LYS A 38 -30.81 24.38 -16.66
CA LYS A 38 -30.24 25.44 -15.82
C LYS A 38 -30.10 25.01 -14.35
N GLY A 39 -28.98 25.37 -13.74
CA GLY A 39 -28.70 25.10 -12.33
C GLY A 39 -27.22 25.27 -12.03
N GLN A 40 -26.86 25.30 -10.73
CA GLN A 40 -25.49 25.54 -10.30
C GLN A 40 -24.49 24.53 -10.93
N ARG A 41 -24.87 23.26 -11.04
CA ARG A 41 -24.02 22.20 -11.64
C ARG A 41 -23.86 22.31 -13.16
N ALA A 42 -24.75 23.03 -13.84
CA ALA A 42 -24.69 23.22 -15.29
C ALA A 42 -23.83 24.42 -15.70
N ARG A 43 -23.58 25.38 -14.79
CA ARG A 43 -22.71 26.54 -15.03
C ARG A 43 -21.23 26.18 -14.90
N SER A 44 -20.37 26.90 -15.62
CA SER A 44 -18.91 26.76 -15.48
C SER A 44 -18.49 27.01 -14.03
N GLY A 45 -17.65 26.14 -13.47
CA GLY A 45 -17.18 26.26 -12.08
C GLY A 45 -18.21 25.92 -10.97
N GLY A 46 -19.49 25.78 -11.28
CA GLY A 46 -20.57 25.72 -10.27
C GLY A 46 -20.70 24.39 -9.50
N ARG A 47 -19.80 23.42 -9.71
CA ARG A 47 -19.67 22.24 -8.82
C ARG A 47 -18.90 22.56 -7.53
N ARG A 48 -18.13 23.66 -7.51
CA ARG A 48 -17.34 24.07 -6.34
C ARG A 48 -18.28 24.70 -5.29
N GLY A 49 -18.23 24.21 -4.05
CA GLY A 49 -18.95 24.80 -2.90
C GLY A 49 -20.14 24.00 -2.37
N LEU A 50 -20.92 23.32 -3.22
CA LEU A 50 -22.13 22.57 -2.82
C LEU A 50 -21.89 21.51 -1.74
N LYS A 51 -20.77 20.78 -1.82
CA LYS A 51 -20.42 19.73 -0.86
C LYS A 51 -19.94 20.28 0.50
N ARG A 52 -19.49 21.55 0.53
CA ARG A 52 -18.80 22.14 1.70
C ARG A 52 -19.77 22.55 2.80
N LEU A 53 -21.00 22.91 2.45
CA LEU A 53 -22.04 23.37 3.39
C LEU A 53 -22.49 22.27 4.35
N GLY A 54 -22.71 21.04 3.86
CA GLY A 54 -23.07 19.89 4.71
C GLY A 54 -21.88 19.22 5.40
N MET A 55 -20.74 19.09 4.71
CA MET A 55 -19.56 18.40 5.25
C MET A 55 -18.97 19.11 6.47
N LYS A 56 -18.94 20.45 6.51
CA LYS A 56 -18.40 21.18 7.66
C LYS A 56 -19.18 20.87 8.94
N ARG A 57 -20.51 20.77 8.83
CA ARG A 57 -21.39 20.42 9.97
C ARG A 57 -21.13 18.98 10.44
N ILE A 58 -21.05 18.03 9.52
CA ILE A 58 -20.79 16.60 9.86
C ILE A 58 -19.41 16.42 10.51
N ILE A 59 -18.38 17.07 9.96
CA ILE A 59 -17.02 17.02 10.53
C ILE A 59 -16.97 17.68 11.91
N ALA A 60 -17.71 18.77 12.13
CA ALA A 60 -17.78 19.45 13.41
C ALA A 60 -18.62 18.69 14.46
N SER A 61 -19.65 17.93 14.03
CA SER A 61 -20.47 17.13 14.94
C SER A 61 -19.79 15.86 15.41
N LEU A 62 -18.82 15.34 14.64
CA LEU A 62 -18.07 14.16 15.02
C LEU A 62 -17.01 14.55 16.07
N PRO A 63 -16.94 13.86 17.23
CA PRO A 63 -15.84 14.08 18.16
C PRO A 63 -14.52 13.71 17.48
N LYS A 64 -13.46 14.46 17.80
CA LYS A 64 -12.11 14.07 17.39
C LYS A 64 -11.77 12.74 18.05
N ILE A 65 -11.17 11.82 17.30
CA ILE A 65 -10.66 10.56 17.86
C ILE A 65 -9.69 10.92 19.00
N GLY A 66 -9.91 10.32 20.16
CA GLY A 66 -9.07 10.54 21.33
C GLY A 66 -7.64 10.04 21.12
N GLY A 67 -6.69 10.68 21.81
CA GLY A 67 -5.29 10.30 21.78
C GLY A 67 -4.44 11.04 20.74
N PHE A 68 -3.13 10.83 20.83
CA PHE A 68 -2.13 11.42 19.94
C PHE A 68 -1.57 10.34 19.00
N VAL A 69 -1.48 10.65 17.71
CA VAL A 69 -0.78 9.80 16.74
C VAL A 69 0.71 10.10 16.82
N SER A 70 1.48 9.13 17.31
CA SER A 70 2.94 9.24 17.35
C SER A 70 3.54 9.36 15.95
N LYS A 71 4.37 10.40 15.76
CA LYS A 71 5.16 10.58 14.52
C LYS A 71 6.36 9.62 14.45
N ARG A 72 6.66 8.87 15.52
CA ARG A 72 7.76 7.90 15.54
C ARG A 72 7.38 6.72 14.65
N LYS A 73 8.24 6.41 13.68
CA LYS A 73 8.08 5.21 12.86
C LYS A 73 8.28 3.99 13.74
N LYS A 74 7.30 3.10 13.74
CA LYS A 74 7.40 1.79 14.39
C LYS A 74 8.47 0.95 13.69
N PRO A 75 9.17 0.05 14.42
CA PRO A 75 10.06 -0.92 13.79
C PRO A 75 9.27 -1.78 12.80
N ALA A 76 9.95 -2.25 11.75
CA ALA A 76 9.38 -3.23 10.84
C ALA A 76 9.17 -4.55 11.59
N GLU A 77 7.98 -5.13 11.47
CA GLU A 77 7.66 -6.42 12.09
C GLU A 77 7.99 -7.53 11.11
N VAL A 78 8.80 -8.49 11.54
CA VAL A 78 9.20 -9.66 10.74
C VAL A 78 8.80 -10.92 11.50
N SER A 79 8.10 -11.82 10.82
CA SER A 79 7.68 -13.09 11.44
C SER A 79 8.83 -14.07 11.50
N VAL A 80 8.97 -14.80 12.60
CA VAL A 80 9.98 -15.86 12.76
C VAL A 80 9.90 -16.92 11.65
N ARG A 81 8.71 -17.15 11.06
CA ARG A 81 8.52 -18.08 9.93
C ARG A 81 9.24 -17.64 8.66
N GLU A 82 9.39 -16.34 8.44
CA GLU A 82 10.07 -15.78 7.27
C GLU A 82 11.57 -16.02 7.33
N LEU A 83 12.11 -16.37 8.50
CA LEU A 83 13.50 -16.75 8.67
C LEU A 83 13.86 -18.03 7.93
N LYS A 84 12.89 -18.82 7.45
CA LYS A 84 13.13 -19.97 6.54
C LYS A 84 13.84 -19.57 5.23
N ARG A 85 13.80 -18.29 4.83
CA ARG A 85 14.58 -17.78 3.69
C ARG A 85 16.09 -17.68 3.97
N PHE A 86 16.51 -17.90 5.22
CA PHE A 86 17.91 -17.97 5.61
C PHE A 86 18.40 -19.41 5.66
N GLY A 87 19.58 -19.64 5.07
CA GLY A 87 20.29 -20.89 5.24
C GLY A 87 20.76 -21.08 6.68
N SER A 88 21.11 -22.31 7.04
CA SER A 88 21.68 -22.63 8.35
C SER A 88 22.98 -21.84 8.58
N GLY A 89 23.17 -21.32 9.80
CA GLY A 89 24.37 -20.54 10.13
C GLY A 89 24.35 -19.07 9.70
N ALA A 90 23.29 -18.59 9.05
CA ALA A 90 23.23 -17.21 8.58
C ALA A 90 23.12 -16.20 9.74
N ILE A 91 23.73 -15.03 9.53
CA ILE A 91 23.64 -13.88 10.43
C ILE A 91 22.46 -13.02 10.01
N VAL A 92 21.51 -12.82 10.92
CA VAL A 92 20.32 -12.01 10.71
C VAL A 92 20.56 -10.62 11.29
N THR A 93 20.90 -9.68 10.42
CA THR A 93 20.98 -8.23 10.68
C THR A 93 19.90 -7.47 9.91
N ILE A 94 19.72 -6.18 10.22
CA ILE A 94 18.81 -5.29 9.47
C ILE A 94 19.15 -5.29 7.97
N ASP A 95 20.43 -5.29 7.61
CA ASP A 95 20.84 -5.24 6.20
C ASP A 95 20.55 -6.57 5.48
N SER A 96 20.82 -7.71 6.14
CA SER A 96 20.47 -9.03 5.60
C SER A 96 18.96 -9.21 5.39
N LEU A 97 18.13 -8.55 6.20
CA LEU A 97 16.67 -8.55 6.04
C LEU A 97 16.23 -7.69 4.85
N LYS A 98 16.96 -6.61 4.53
CA LYS A 98 16.69 -5.78 3.35
C LYS A 98 17.08 -6.50 2.06
N GLU A 99 18.24 -7.15 2.06
CA GLU A 99 18.72 -7.92 0.91
C GLU A 99 17.74 -9.03 0.50
N LYS A 100 17.06 -9.63 1.47
CA LYS A 100 16.03 -10.67 1.23
C LYS A 100 14.61 -10.13 1.06
N GLU A 101 14.48 -8.81 0.94
CA GLU A 101 13.21 -8.08 0.78
C GLU A 101 12.17 -8.39 1.86
N LEU A 102 12.63 -8.77 3.07
CA LEU A 102 11.76 -9.03 4.22
C LEU A 102 11.36 -7.74 4.93
N ILE A 103 12.17 -6.69 4.79
CA ILE A 103 11.84 -5.35 5.28
C ILE A 103 12.04 -4.31 4.18
N HIS A 104 11.25 -3.24 4.26
CA HIS A 104 11.40 -2.11 3.35
C HIS A 104 12.82 -1.48 3.48
N PRO A 105 13.48 -1.09 2.38
CA PRO A 105 14.86 -0.56 2.43
C PRO A 105 15.04 0.66 3.36
N ARG A 106 13.98 1.46 3.50
CA ARG A 106 13.93 2.65 4.39
C ARG A 106 13.71 2.34 5.87
N SER A 107 13.52 1.07 6.24
CA SER A 107 13.34 0.67 7.63
C SER A 107 14.64 0.82 8.42
N ARG A 108 14.56 1.48 9.58
CA ARG A 108 15.71 1.75 10.46
C ARG A 108 15.83 0.77 11.62
N ALA A 109 14.74 0.09 11.97
CA ALA A 109 14.68 -0.88 13.04
C ALA A 109 13.73 -2.01 12.61
N ALA A 110 14.01 -3.23 13.08
CA ALA A 110 13.14 -4.37 12.88
C ALA A 110 12.95 -5.14 14.20
N LYS A 111 11.76 -5.72 14.34
CA LYS A 111 11.34 -6.53 15.47
C LYS A 111 10.91 -7.90 14.97
N LEU A 112 11.52 -8.96 15.49
CA LEU A 112 11.10 -10.33 15.21
C LEU A 112 9.98 -10.74 16.16
N ILE A 113 8.91 -11.26 15.58
CA ILE A 113 7.67 -11.63 16.27
C ILE A 113 7.22 -13.05 15.93
N GLY A 114 6.45 -13.65 16.84
CA GLY A 114 5.81 -14.95 16.66
C GLY A 114 6.53 -16.12 17.33
N ALA A 115 5.88 -17.28 17.26
CA ALA A 115 6.41 -18.57 17.68
C ALA A 115 6.21 -19.56 16.53
N GLY A 116 7.24 -20.34 16.21
CA GLY A 116 7.21 -21.28 15.08
C GLY A 116 8.58 -21.89 14.82
N GLU A 117 8.64 -22.72 13.78
CA GLU A 117 9.88 -23.37 13.36
C GLU A 117 10.87 -22.37 12.78
N VAL A 118 12.08 -22.42 13.32
CA VAL A 118 13.23 -21.60 12.92
C VAL A 118 14.26 -22.51 12.30
N PRO A 119 14.93 -22.13 11.20
CA PRO A 119 16.04 -22.92 10.71
C PRO A 119 17.16 -23.01 11.76
N PRO A 120 17.88 -24.15 11.82
CA PRO A 120 18.87 -24.40 12.85
C PRO A 120 20.06 -23.45 12.74
N LYS A 121 20.62 -23.07 13.89
CA LYS A 121 21.88 -22.29 14.03
C LYS A 121 21.83 -20.88 13.44
N LEU A 122 20.72 -20.14 13.54
CA LEU A 122 20.70 -18.72 13.16
C LEU A 122 21.38 -17.83 14.22
N THR A 123 22.16 -16.85 13.78
CA THR A 123 22.74 -15.83 14.67
C THR A 123 22.00 -14.51 14.45
N VAL A 124 21.18 -14.09 15.40
CA VAL A 124 20.44 -12.82 15.31
C VAL A 124 21.24 -11.72 15.99
N LYS A 125 21.51 -10.62 15.29
CA LYS A 125 22.32 -9.51 15.82
C LYS A 125 21.57 -8.17 15.80
N GLY A 126 21.43 -7.53 16.96
CA GLY A 126 20.93 -6.14 17.07
C GLY A 126 19.46 -5.94 16.68
N LEU A 127 18.63 -6.98 16.76
CA LEU A 127 17.19 -6.92 16.50
C LEU A 127 16.38 -6.99 17.78
N MET A 128 15.23 -6.30 17.80
CA MET A 128 14.27 -6.44 18.89
C MET A 128 13.54 -7.78 18.76
N LEU A 129 13.44 -8.54 19.85
CA LEU A 129 12.76 -9.85 19.86
C LEU A 129 11.58 -9.83 20.82
N THR A 130 10.51 -10.55 20.50
CA THR A 130 9.50 -10.94 21.50
C THR A 130 9.98 -12.16 22.29
N ALA A 131 9.40 -12.39 23.47
CA ALA A 131 9.72 -13.55 24.30
C ALA A 131 9.52 -14.88 23.55
N GLY A 132 8.42 -15.00 22.78
CA GLY A 132 8.16 -16.19 21.96
C GLY A 132 9.17 -16.38 20.83
N ALA A 133 9.63 -15.30 20.20
CA ALA A 133 10.61 -15.36 19.12
C ALA A 133 11.99 -15.78 19.66
N ARG A 134 12.39 -15.22 20.80
CA ARG A 134 13.65 -15.58 21.48
C ARG A 134 13.68 -17.07 21.84
N ALA A 135 12.61 -17.57 22.47
CA ALA A 135 12.51 -18.98 22.83
C ALA A 135 12.54 -19.91 21.60
N ALA A 136 11.93 -19.51 20.48
CA ALA A 136 11.96 -20.28 19.24
C ALA A 136 13.38 -20.36 18.62
N ILE A 137 14.14 -19.26 18.66
CA ILE A 137 15.52 -19.19 18.15
C ILE A 137 16.46 -20.03 19.03
N GLU A 138 16.33 -19.92 20.35
CA GLU A 138 17.15 -20.68 21.31
C GLU A 138 16.86 -22.19 21.20
N LYS A 139 15.59 -22.60 21.04
CA LYS A 139 15.20 -24.01 20.79
C LYS A 139 15.80 -24.57 19.49
N ALA A 140 16.01 -23.73 18.48
CA ALA A 140 16.65 -24.12 17.22
C ALA A 140 18.19 -24.10 17.27
N GLY A 141 18.78 -23.90 18.45
CA GLY A 141 20.23 -23.81 18.64
C GLY A 141 20.85 -22.54 18.05
N GLY A 142 20.04 -21.49 17.85
CA GLY A 142 20.49 -20.18 17.41
C GLY A 142 21.02 -19.32 18.57
N LYS A 143 21.83 -18.32 18.25
CA LYS A 143 22.36 -17.34 19.22
C LYS A 143 21.74 -15.97 18.97
N VAL A 144 21.38 -15.29 20.07
CA VAL A 144 20.95 -13.89 20.06
C VAL A 144 22.10 -13.04 20.60
N VAL A 145 22.56 -12.08 19.80
CA VAL A 145 23.68 -11.16 20.09
C VAL A 145 23.23 -9.70 19.98
#